data_AF-A0A7C4VYC6-F1
#
_entry.id   AF-A0A7C4VYC6-F1
#
_cell.length_a   1.000
_cell.length_b   1.000
_cell.length_c   1.000
_cell.angle_alpha   90.00
_cell.angle_beta   90.00
_cell.angle_gamma   90.00
#
_symmetry.space_group_name_H-M   'P 1'
#
loop_
_entity.id
_entity.type
_entity.pdbx_description
1 polymer ?
#
loop_
_entity_poly.entity_id
_entity_poly.type
_entity_poly.pdbx_seq_one_letter_code
_entity_poly.pdbx_strand_id
1 'polypeptide(L)'
;MPLDEEIQCPCGTKISDPKQYKLVFIRKESFEIDILCPNDLCYLKELGWIKFELNEHGNIKFSKAEFHTPFVTWNSSRLGYEETAEKLKIHLKKIILELVDWDKVKKVLEEDKSGTKFENLIKS
;
A
#
# COMPACT_ATOMS: atom_id res chain seq x y z
N MET A 1 7.65 -29.37 11.69
CA MET A 1 7.25 -27.97 12.00
C MET A 1 7.86 -27.10 10.91
N PRO A 2 7.09 -26.33 10.12
CA PRO A 2 7.72 -25.36 9.24
C PRO A 2 8.34 -24.26 10.12
N LEU A 3 9.57 -23.88 9.82
CA LEU A 3 10.40 -22.96 10.62
C LEU A 3 10.11 -21.47 10.37
N ASP A 4 9.09 -21.13 9.58
CA ASP A 4 8.74 -19.76 9.28
C ASP A 4 7.21 -19.60 9.25
N GLU A 5 6.65 -18.94 10.26
CA GLU A 5 5.20 -18.62 10.33
C GLU A 5 4.88 -17.21 9.80
N GLU A 6 5.91 -16.47 9.40
CA GLU A 6 5.79 -15.05 9.05
C GLU A 6 5.74 -14.85 7.54
N ILE A 7 4.93 -13.86 7.13
CA ILE A 7 4.96 -13.35 5.76
C ILE A 7 6.38 -12.86 5.45
N GLN A 8 6.85 -13.15 4.25
CA GLN A 8 8.18 -12.74 3.80
C GLN A 8 8.10 -12.17 2.39
N CYS A 9 8.85 -11.10 2.14
CA CYS A 9 9.10 -10.62 0.79
C CYS A 9 10.05 -11.58 0.05
N PRO A 10 9.91 -11.78 -1.28
CA PRO A 10 10.89 -12.51 -2.08
C PRO A 10 12.35 -12.06 -1.90
N CYS A 11 12.60 -10.81 -1.49
CA CYS A 11 13.94 -10.34 -1.14
C CYS A 11 14.48 -10.85 0.22
N GLY A 12 13.72 -11.70 0.93
CA GLY A 12 14.09 -12.30 2.22
C GLY A 12 13.61 -11.55 3.46
N THR A 13 13.09 -10.32 3.32
CA THR A 13 12.62 -9.54 4.47
C THR A 13 11.36 -10.15 5.09
N LYS A 14 11.40 -10.50 6.37
CA LYS A 14 10.26 -10.99 7.15
C LYS A 14 9.39 -9.82 7.59
N ILE A 15 8.08 -10.01 7.54
CA ILE A 15 7.05 -9.01 7.81
C ILE A 15 6.02 -9.59 8.77
N SER A 16 6.20 -9.34 10.06
CA SER A 16 5.36 -9.87 11.13
C SER A 16 4.31 -8.88 11.64
N ASP A 17 4.49 -7.57 11.40
CA ASP A 17 3.48 -6.55 11.66
C ASP A 17 3.21 -5.76 10.37
N PRO A 18 1.93 -5.58 9.97
CA PRO A 18 1.56 -4.70 8.86
C PRO A 18 2.10 -3.26 8.95
N LYS A 19 2.47 -2.77 10.14
CA LYS A 19 3.14 -1.47 10.30
C LYS A 19 4.52 -1.38 9.64
N GLN A 20 5.12 -2.51 9.30
CA GLN A 20 6.43 -2.58 8.64
C GLN A 20 6.35 -2.28 7.14
N TYR A 21 5.16 -2.37 6.51
CA TYR A 21 5.00 -1.92 5.13
C TYR A 21 5.18 -0.41 5.03
N LYS A 22 5.77 0.04 3.92
CA LYS A 22 5.85 1.47 3.59
C LYS A 22 4.68 1.81 2.68
N LEU A 23 3.84 2.75 3.08
CA LEU A 23 2.69 3.19 2.28
C LEU A 23 3.06 4.47 1.54
N VAL A 24 2.92 4.48 0.21
CA VAL A 24 3.28 5.63 -0.62
C VAL A 24 2.13 6.01 -1.54
N PHE A 25 1.80 7.29 -1.56
CA PHE A 25 0.81 7.86 -2.47
C PHE A 25 1.55 8.64 -3.57
N ILE A 26 1.86 7.97 -4.70
CA ILE A 26 2.75 8.53 -5.75
C ILE A 26 1.99 9.36 -6.77
N ARG A 27 0.77 8.98 -7.18
CA ARG A 27 0.05 9.62 -8.28
C ARG A 27 -1.36 10.02 -7.87
N LYS A 28 -1.60 11.33 -7.83
CA LYS A 28 -2.88 11.92 -7.46
C LYS A 28 -4.01 11.57 -8.43
N GLU A 29 -3.65 11.24 -9.67
CA GLU A 29 -4.57 10.83 -10.73
C GLU A 29 -5.02 9.36 -10.63
N SER A 30 -4.20 8.47 -10.05
CA SER A 30 -4.49 7.03 -10.04
C SER A 30 -5.39 6.59 -8.88
N PHE A 31 -5.59 7.45 -7.88
CA PHE A 31 -6.31 7.13 -6.64
C PHE A 31 -5.86 5.80 -6.02
N GLU A 32 -4.54 5.61 -5.98
CA GLU A 32 -3.89 4.38 -5.51
C GLU A 32 -2.80 4.68 -4.49
N ILE A 33 -2.74 3.87 -3.43
CA ILE A 33 -1.66 3.85 -2.43
C ILE A 33 -0.87 2.57 -2.64
N ASP A 34 0.42 2.71 -2.87
CA ASP A 34 1.33 1.59 -3.03
C ASP A 34 1.74 1.04 -1.67
N ILE A 35 1.71 -0.29 -1.54
CA ILE A 35 2.19 -1.02 -0.36
C ILE A 35 3.59 -1.54 -0.69
N LEU A 36 4.62 -0.90 -0.14
CA LEU A 36 6.01 -1.20 -0.43
C LEU A 36 6.66 -2.09 0.63
N CYS A 37 7.69 -2.82 0.21
CA CYS A 37 8.55 -3.61 1.07
C CYS A 37 9.29 -2.72 2.09
N PRO A 38 9.44 -3.15 3.36
CA PRO A 38 10.27 -2.43 4.33
C PRO A 38 11.73 -2.26 3.89
N ASN A 39 12.26 -3.19 3.09
CA ASN A 39 13.62 -3.11 2.57
C ASN A 39 13.72 -2.15 1.37
N ASP A 40 14.42 -1.03 1.54
CA ASP A 40 14.62 0.00 0.51
C ASP A 40 15.39 -0.49 -0.72
N LEU A 41 16.19 -1.54 -0.55
CA LEU A 41 16.98 -2.16 -1.63
C LEU A 41 16.25 -3.34 -2.27
N CYS A 42 14.98 -3.56 -1.93
CA CYS A 42 14.17 -4.63 -2.51
C CYS A 42 14.02 -4.42 -4.02
N TYR A 43 14.34 -5.45 -4.82
CA TYR A 43 14.15 -5.40 -6.27
C TYR A 43 12.67 -5.39 -6.69
N LEU A 44 11.80 -5.99 -5.87
CA LEU A 44 10.35 -6.00 -6.12
C LEU A 44 9.73 -4.63 -5.81
N LYS A 45 10.27 -3.93 -4.80
CA LYS A 45 9.80 -2.64 -4.24
C LYS A 45 8.35 -2.64 -3.78
N GLU A 46 7.43 -2.71 -4.72
CA GLU A 46 5.99 -2.70 -4.52
C GLU A 46 5.47 -4.12 -4.32
N LEU A 47 4.78 -4.35 -3.21
CA LEU A 47 4.21 -5.64 -2.83
C LEU A 47 2.71 -5.72 -3.14
N GLY A 48 2.03 -4.59 -3.27
CA GLY A 48 0.61 -4.49 -3.54
C GLY A 48 0.15 -3.03 -3.61
N TRP A 49 -1.17 -2.84 -3.72
CA TRP A 49 -1.78 -1.52 -3.83
C TRP A 49 -3.16 -1.47 -3.17
N ILE A 50 -3.62 -0.25 -2.89
CA ILE A 50 -4.94 0.08 -2.37
C ILE A 50 -5.55 1.14 -3.29
N LYS A 51 -6.66 0.80 -3.94
CA LYS A 51 -7.43 1.71 -4.79
C LYS A 51 -8.62 2.26 -4.04
N PHE A 52 -8.86 3.54 -4.24
CA PHE A 52 -9.96 4.27 -3.67
C PHE A 52 -10.54 5.24 -4.71
N GLU A 53 -11.64 5.87 -4.35
CA GLU A 53 -12.37 6.78 -5.24
C GLU A 53 -12.85 7.98 -4.41
N LEU A 54 -13.08 9.12 -5.07
CA LEU A 54 -13.78 10.25 -4.45
C LEU A 54 -15.26 10.16 -4.80
N ASN A 55 -16.12 10.20 -3.80
CA ASN A 55 -17.55 10.33 -4.04
C ASN A 55 -17.94 11.78 -4.38
N GLU A 56 -19.19 11.98 -4.78
CA GLU A 56 -19.76 13.28 -5.17
C GLU A 56 -19.66 14.35 -4.06
N HIS A 57 -19.55 13.93 -2.80
CA HIS A 57 -19.40 14.80 -1.63
C HIS A 57 -17.93 15.08 -1.24
N GLY A 58 -16.96 14.62 -2.03
CA GLY A 58 -15.53 14.80 -1.77
C GLY A 58 -14.96 13.92 -0.66
N ASN A 59 -15.65 12.85 -0.28
CA ASN A 59 -15.15 11.86 0.68
C ASN A 59 -14.49 10.69 -0.04
N ILE A 60 -13.41 10.19 0.55
CA ILE A 60 -12.70 9.01 0.04
C ILE A 60 -13.51 7.75 0.36
N LYS A 61 -13.70 6.92 -0.66
CA LYS A 61 -14.31 5.61 -0.57
C LYS A 61 -13.31 4.56 -1.01
N PHE A 62 -13.00 3.61 -0.13
CA PHE A 62 -12.21 2.43 -0.49
C PHE A 62 -12.91 1.64 -1.61
N SER A 63 -12.13 1.20 -2.61
CA SER A 63 -12.63 0.43 -3.76
C SER A 63 -12.10 -1.02 -3.72
N LYS A 64 -10.77 -1.21 -3.77
CA LYS A 64 -10.14 -2.54 -3.75
C LYS A 64 -8.73 -2.45 -3.19
N ALA A 65 -8.20 -3.55 -2.63
CA ALA A 65 -6.77 -3.69 -2.36
C ALA A 65 -6.33 -5.13 -2.63
N GLU A 66 -5.10 -5.28 -3.07
CA GLU A 66 -4.50 -6.57 -3.32
C GLU A 66 -2.97 -6.53 -3.19
N PHE A 67 -2.40 -7.67 -2.84
CA PHE A 67 -0.98 -7.90 -3.00
C PHE A 67 -0.70 -8.48 -4.38
N HIS A 68 0.42 -8.07 -4.97
CA HIS A 68 0.88 -8.55 -6.27
C HIS A 68 1.18 -10.05 -6.26
N THR A 69 0.88 -10.70 -7.38
CA THR A 69 1.04 -12.15 -7.55
C THR A 69 2.41 -12.68 -7.12
N PRO A 70 3.57 -12.07 -7.45
CA PRO A 70 4.86 -12.58 -7.02
C PRO A 70 5.01 -12.67 -5.49
N PHE A 71 4.44 -11.71 -4.76
CA PHE A 71 4.46 -11.70 -3.29
C PHE A 71 3.51 -12.76 -2.72
N VAL A 72 2.32 -12.92 -3.29
CA VAL A 72 1.33 -13.92 -2.88
C VAL A 72 1.86 -15.35 -3.14
N THR A 73 2.34 -15.61 -4.35
CA THR A 73 2.88 -16.92 -4.75
C THR A 73 4.07 -17.33 -3.90
N TRP A 74 4.98 -16.40 -3.59
CA TRP A 74 6.13 -16.67 -2.72
C TRP A 74 5.73 -17.10 -1.31
N ASN A 75 4.73 -16.47 -0.72
CA ASN A 75 4.26 -16.85 0.61
C ASN A 75 3.46 -18.15 0.56
N SER A 76 2.66 -18.34 -0.49
CA SER A 76 1.85 -19.55 -0.67
C SER A 76 2.69 -20.81 -0.84
N SER A 77 3.87 -20.72 -1.48
CA SER A 77 4.78 -21.86 -1.59
C SER A 77 5.49 -22.20 -0.26
N ARG A 78 5.60 -21.25 0.66
CA ARG A 78 6.26 -21.43 1.98
C ARG A 78 5.30 -21.87 3.08
N LEU A 79 4.11 -21.25 3.14
CA LEU A 79 3.12 -21.43 4.21
C LEU A 79 1.94 -22.32 3.78
N GLY A 80 1.75 -22.50 2.47
CA GLY A 80 0.50 -23.03 1.92
C GLY A 80 -0.50 -21.91 1.62
N TYR A 81 -1.45 -22.24 0.74
CA TYR A 81 -2.40 -21.26 0.19
C TYR A 81 -3.36 -20.69 1.25
N GLU A 82 -4.00 -21.54 2.05
CA GLU A 82 -5.01 -21.11 3.02
C GLU A 82 -4.41 -20.18 4.09
N GLU A 83 -3.29 -20.57 4.68
CA GLU A 83 -2.59 -19.77 5.68
C GLU A 83 -2.10 -18.43 5.10
N THR A 84 -1.57 -18.45 3.88
CA THR A 84 -1.14 -17.22 3.19
C THR A 84 -2.32 -16.29 2.94
N ALA A 85 -3.43 -16.82 2.44
CA ALA A 85 -4.63 -16.03 2.14
C ALA A 85 -5.18 -15.38 3.41
N GLU A 86 -5.22 -16.10 4.53
CA GLU A 86 -5.67 -15.56 5.81
C GLU A 86 -4.76 -14.44 6.32
N LYS A 87 -3.43 -14.68 6.40
CA LYS A 87 -2.47 -13.70 6.90
C LYS A 87 -2.44 -12.43 6.04
N LEU A 88 -2.37 -12.57 4.71
CA LEU A 88 -2.37 -11.42 3.81
C LEU A 88 -3.68 -10.63 3.88
N LYS A 89 -4.83 -11.30 4.06
CA LYS A 89 -6.11 -10.62 4.26
C LYS A 89 -6.14 -9.83 5.57
N ILE A 90 -5.59 -10.37 6.66
CA ILE A 90 -5.45 -9.66 7.94
C ILE A 90 -4.56 -8.43 7.75
N HIS A 91 -3.43 -8.58 7.04
CA HIS A 91 -2.52 -7.49 6.76
C HIS A 91 -3.22 -6.36 5.99
N LEU A 92 -3.90 -6.68 4.88
CA LEU A 92 -4.66 -5.70 4.10
C LEU A 92 -5.71 -4.96 4.93
N LYS A 93 -6.51 -5.70 5.73
CA LYS A 93 -7.51 -5.09 6.61
C LYS A 93 -6.89 -4.08 7.57
N LYS A 94 -5.79 -4.46 8.24
CA LYS A 94 -5.10 -3.58 9.19
C LYS A 94 -4.53 -2.34 8.49
N ILE A 95 -3.94 -2.52 7.31
CA ILE A 95 -3.42 -1.39 6.52
C ILE A 95 -4.55 -0.40 6.21
N ILE A 96 -5.66 -0.87 5.64
CA ILE A 96 -6.77 -0.04 5.19
C ILE A 96 -7.48 0.68 6.36
N LEU A 97 -7.69 -0.04 7.46
CA LEU A 97 -8.49 0.46 8.59
C LEU A 97 -7.70 1.29 9.59
N GLU A 98 -6.39 1.04 9.75
CA GLU A 98 -5.59 1.63 10.83
C GLU A 98 -4.37 2.41 10.36
N LEU A 99 -3.79 2.07 9.20
CA LEU A 99 -2.47 2.60 8.81
C LEU A 99 -2.54 3.64 7.68
N VAL A 100 -3.59 3.61 6.87
CA VAL A 100 -3.83 4.66 5.87
C VAL A 100 -4.38 5.91 6.56
N ASP A 101 -3.63 7.01 6.45
CA ASP A 101 -4.09 8.34 6.84
C ASP A 101 -4.96 8.95 5.72
N TRP A 102 -6.24 8.65 5.76
CA TRP A 102 -7.22 9.13 4.77
C TRP A 102 -7.38 10.65 4.77
N ASP A 103 -7.17 11.32 5.91
CA ASP A 103 -7.23 12.78 6.01
C ASP A 103 -6.07 13.41 5.24
N LYS A 104 -4.87 12.84 5.35
CA LYS A 104 -3.71 13.27 4.56
C LYS A 104 -3.94 13.02 3.06
N VAL A 105 -4.50 11.88 2.68
CA VAL A 105 -4.83 11.60 1.28
C VAL A 105 -5.83 12.64 0.75
N LYS A 106 -6.86 12.99 1.53
CA LYS A 106 -7.86 13.99 1.16
C LYS A 106 -7.22 15.36 0.93
N LYS A 107 -6.36 15.82 1.85
CA LYS A 107 -5.64 17.10 1.72
C LYS A 107 -4.81 17.17 0.44
N VAL A 108 -4.04 16.13 0.13
CA VAL A 108 -3.19 16.09 -1.07
C VAL A 108 -4.03 16.17 -2.36
N LEU A 109 -5.22 15.57 -2.37
CA LEU A 109 -6.16 15.62 -3.51
C LEU A 109 -6.85 16.99 -3.64
N GLU A 110 -7.19 17.65 -2.53
CA GLU A 110 -7.77 18.99 -2.51
C GLU A 110 -6.76 20.05 -2.98
N GLU A 111 -5.51 19.97 -2.52
CA GLU A 111 -4.43 20.85 -2.96
C GLU A 111 -4.22 20.78 -4.48
N ASP A 112 -4.36 19.59 -5.06
CA ASP A 112 -4.24 19.37 -6.51
C ASP A 112 -5.37 20.05 -7.31
N LYS A 113 -6.62 19.88 -6.85
CA LYS A 113 -7.80 20.51 -7.46
C LYS A 113 -7.74 22.04 -7.41
N SER A 114 -7.04 22.60 -6.43
CA SER A 114 -6.94 24.04 -6.22
C SER A 114 -5.96 24.77 -7.16
N GLY A 115 -5.18 24.05 -7.97
CA GLY A 115 -4.39 24.63 -9.08
C GLY A 115 -3.53 25.86 -8.73
N THR A 116 -3.00 25.98 -7.49
CA THR A 116 -2.35 27.22 -7.05
C THR A 116 -0.84 27.06 -6.85
N LYS A 117 -0.10 27.62 -7.83
CA LYS A 117 1.25 28.23 -7.77
C LYS A 117 2.49 27.33 -7.59
N PHE A 118 2.97 26.75 -8.70
CA PHE A 118 4.41 26.48 -8.89
C PHE A 118 5.05 27.29 -10.03
N GLU A 119 4.34 28.26 -10.63
CA GLU A 119 4.91 29.12 -11.69
C GLU A 119 5.45 30.48 -11.21
N ASN A 120 5.32 30.84 -9.93
CA ASN A 120 5.79 32.14 -9.42
C ASN A 120 7.14 32.11 -8.68
N LEU A 121 7.92 31.03 -8.77
CA LEU A 121 9.24 30.93 -8.12
C LEU A 121 10.43 30.95 -9.09
N ILE A 122 10.21 31.18 -10.39
CA ILE A 122 11.28 31.31 -11.42
C ILE A 122 11.36 32.75 -11.98
N LYS A 123 10.64 33.72 -11.38
CA LYS A 123 10.72 35.14 -11.75
C LYS A 123 10.84 36.04 -10.52
N SER A 124 11.87 35.84 -9.71
CA SER A 124 12.33 36.84 -8.73
C SER A 124 13.84 36.86 -8.70
#